data_AF-A0A0H4QGX8-F1
#
_entry.id   AF-A0A0H4QGX8-F1
#
_cell.length_a   1.000
_cell.length_b   1.000
_cell.length_c   1.000
_cell.angle_alpha   90.00
_cell.angle_beta   90.00
_cell.angle_gamma   90.00
#
_symmetry.space_group_name_H-M   'P 1'
#
loop_
_entity.id
_entity.type
_entity.pdbx_description
1 polymer ?
#
loop_
_entity_poly.entity_id
_entity_poly.type
_entity_poly.pdbx_seq_one_letter_code
_entity_poly.pdbx_strand_id
1 'polypeptide(L)'
;MRTFDYKKADRKYYFLKDSPLEKLSSDELYKFLYTYYSQTIMDEDVLAKHNIDFDFNKIKRFLPAVSIDEKCPYDGTQLVMKLPSLNAVDWWVGDQVCLKCGHRNIFQNDRLCKCKGCKKRRDEFSNKLAQRYQAPNHSSMNYENLSLNIKVKLAVFVRQMKVTNIEDIKPISEITHSFEDDYTIELLDAGVIEPSIYSPLEYFDVDSLQQDQLKYDLNKVGWRLNLDTFRKSVKKFLVRIANPTNEILFNSQETNGVYRNIVENVLYKIFEDTFPFIDEHEWYQNEAKEALQDWLQEYTPREISNAFLSSIPDGNDMDKLENFETTQPIQIVSPKLSEKSTAADKNKIIKYAFGKDPLDLEVFRIFFNEMFSKPDWMNELIPKPNTELTSINSDTLDQLSSQENDNTLDIPKIEAGATKFLITDHGVIIFYGKTEKLITTQLAAYQYFSTYNDVPMDSNKWWVGLTKEFEIDEFYSLHFIFNLINDLRRSNIPDMLKDA
;
A
#
# COMPACT_ATOMS: atom_id res chain seq x y z
N MET A 1 -31.65 -2.94 -20.28
CA MET A 1 -31.54 -3.64 -21.59
C MET A 1 -32.83 -3.42 -22.35
N ARG A 2 -32.80 -3.12 -23.66
CA ARG A 2 -33.99 -2.76 -24.44
C ARG A 2 -34.16 -3.66 -25.65
N THR A 3 -35.39 -4.09 -25.89
CA THR A 3 -35.81 -4.70 -27.15
C THR A 3 -36.32 -3.59 -28.08
N PHE A 4 -35.72 -3.46 -29.27
CA PHE A 4 -36.20 -2.50 -30.25
C PHE A 4 -37.41 -3.07 -31.02
N ASP A 5 -38.59 -2.48 -30.83
CA ASP A 5 -39.78 -2.80 -31.64
C ASP A 5 -39.91 -1.79 -32.78
N TYR A 6 -39.36 -2.16 -33.94
CA TYR A 6 -39.39 -1.33 -35.16
C TYR A 6 -40.81 -1.02 -35.65
N LYS A 7 -41.83 -1.79 -35.20
CA LYS A 7 -43.25 -1.54 -35.53
C LYS A 7 -43.88 -0.44 -34.66
N LYS A 8 -43.23 -0.07 -33.55
CA LYS A 8 -43.68 0.97 -32.61
C LYS A 8 -42.79 2.21 -32.62
N ALA A 9 -41.73 2.24 -33.42
CA ALA A 9 -40.84 3.38 -33.51
C ALA A 9 -41.62 4.62 -33.98
N ASP A 10 -41.57 5.70 -33.20
CA ASP A 10 -42.03 7.01 -33.63
C ASP A 10 -41.31 7.39 -34.94
N ARG A 11 -42.03 7.94 -35.91
CA ARG A 11 -41.51 8.26 -37.26
C ARG A 11 -40.49 9.41 -37.27
N LYS A 12 -40.02 9.82 -36.09
CA LYS A 12 -39.08 10.91 -35.89
C LYS A 12 -37.66 10.36 -35.80
N TYR A 13 -37.00 10.35 -36.94
CA TYR A 13 -35.62 9.91 -37.11
C TYR A 13 -34.64 11.07 -37.06
N TYR A 14 -33.46 10.83 -36.50
CA TYR A 14 -32.38 11.83 -36.38
C TYR A 14 -31.08 11.28 -36.95
N PHE A 15 -30.38 12.05 -37.78
CA PHE A 15 -29.09 11.66 -38.32
C PHE A 15 -27.95 12.31 -37.53
N LEU A 16 -27.15 11.48 -36.85
CA LEU A 16 -26.04 11.96 -36.00
C LEU A 16 -24.75 12.24 -36.80
N LYS A 17 -24.72 11.83 -38.07
CA LYS A 17 -23.64 11.99 -39.06
C LYS A 17 -24.28 12.02 -40.45
N ASP A 18 -23.57 12.59 -41.41
CA ASP A 18 -23.97 12.60 -42.82
C ASP A 18 -24.33 11.17 -43.27
N SER A 19 -25.56 11.02 -43.73
CA SER A 19 -26.12 9.72 -44.11
C SER A 19 -26.83 9.83 -45.44
N PRO A 20 -26.59 8.89 -46.39
CA PRO A 20 -27.34 8.87 -47.63
C PRO A 20 -28.84 8.58 -47.39
N LEU A 21 -29.19 8.00 -46.22
CA LEU A 21 -30.58 7.76 -45.81
C LEU A 21 -31.33 9.05 -45.44
N GLU A 22 -30.63 10.15 -45.18
CA GLU A 22 -31.25 11.46 -44.88
C GLU A 22 -32.01 12.04 -46.10
N LYS A 23 -31.66 11.58 -47.31
CA LYS A 23 -32.30 12.00 -48.57
C LYS A 23 -33.63 11.31 -48.84
N LEU A 24 -33.98 10.28 -48.06
CA LEU A 24 -35.23 9.54 -48.21
C LEU A 24 -36.36 10.31 -47.52
N SER A 25 -37.55 10.32 -48.14
CA SER A 25 -38.75 10.80 -47.45
C SER A 25 -39.07 9.92 -46.23
N SER A 26 -39.85 10.42 -45.28
CA SER A 26 -40.20 9.66 -44.07
C SER A 26 -40.84 8.29 -44.36
N ASP A 27 -41.66 8.20 -45.41
CA ASP A 27 -42.29 6.94 -45.82
C ASP A 27 -41.30 6.00 -46.54
N GLU A 28 -40.40 6.53 -47.37
CA GLU A 28 -39.32 5.73 -48.00
C GLU A 28 -38.35 5.20 -46.93
N LEU A 29 -37.98 6.02 -45.94
CA LEU A 29 -37.12 5.62 -44.84
C LEU A 29 -37.77 4.57 -43.94
N TYR A 30 -39.06 4.71 -43.63
CA TYR A 30 -39.80 3.71 -42.86
C TYR A 30 -39.85 2.37 -43.60
N LYS A 31 -40.17 2.37 -44.90
CA LYS A 31 -40.17 1.16 -45.74
C LYS A 31 -38.78 0.53 -45.79
N PHE A 32 -37.72 1.33 -45.95
CA PHE A 32 -36.35 0.87 -45.94
C PHE A 32 -36.00 0.18 -44.60
N LEU A 33 -36.29 0.83 -43.47
CA LEU A 33 -36.00 0.28 -42.14
C LEU A 33 -36.82 -0.98 -41.85
N TYR A 34 -38.10 -1.00 -42.24
CA TYR A 34 -38.95 -2.19 -42.14
C TYR A 34 -38.29 -3.36 -42.85
N THR A 35 -37.92 -3.18 -44.12
CA THR A 35 -37.25 -4.22 -44.92
C THR A 35 -35.90 -4.64 -44.34
N TYR A 36 -35.10 -3.67 -43.88
CA TYR A 36 -33.82 -3.94 -43.24
C TYR A 36 -33.96 -4.87 -42.04
N TYR A 37 -34.93 -4.62 -41.14
CA TYR A 37 -35.14 -5.43 -39.94
C TYR A 37 -35.94 -6.72 -40.18
N SER A 38 -36.84 -6.75 -41.17
CA SER A 38 -37.61 -7.96 -41.52
C SER A 38 -36.88 -8.92 -42.45
N GLN A 39 -35.69 -8.53 -42.96
CA GLN A 39 -34.91 -9.30 -43.93
C GLN A 39 -35.71 -9.69 -45.19
N THR A 40 -36.65 -8.83 -45.61
CA THR A 40 -37.45 -9.05 -46.82
C THR A 40 -36.73 -8.51 -48.06
N ILE A 41 -37.22 -8.87 -49.26
CA ILE A 41 -36.68 -8.34 -50.52
C ILE A 41 -36.94 -6.84 -50.57
N MET A 42 -35.91 -6.05 -50.87
CA MET A 42 -36.02 -4.59 -50.94
C MET A 42 -36.19 -4.10 -52.38
N ASP A 43 -36.86 -2.98 -52.52
CA ASP A 43 -37.10 -2.34 -53.81
C ASP A 43 -35.79 -1.70 -54.33
N GLU A 44 -35.13 -2.39 -55.26
CA GLU A 44 -33.84 -1.99 -55.85
C GLU A 44 -33.93 -0.62 -56.56
N ASP A 45 -35.11 -0.26 -57.07
CA ASP A 45 -35.34 1.01 -57.77
C ASP A 45 -35.22 2.22 -56.83
N VAL A 46 -35.65 2.08 -55.56
CA VAL A 46 -35.53 3.13 -54.54
C VAL A 46 -34.07 3.34 -54.14
N LEU A 47 -33.29 2.27 -54.06
CA LEU A 47 -31.86 2.36 -53.72
C LEU A 47 -31.04 2.98 -54.83
N ALA A 48 -31.29 2.55 -56.07
CA ALA A 48 -30.64 3.08 -57.25
C ALA A 48 -30.94 4.57 -57.43
N LYS A 49 -32.19 4.99 -57.24
CA LYS A 49 -32.62 6.41 -57.33
C LYS A 49 -31.84 7.34 -56.39
N HIS A 50 -31.44 6.85 -55.22
CA HIS A 50 -30.73 7.63 -54.21
C HIS A 50 -29.22 7.32 -54.12
N ASN A 51 -28.68 6.50 -55.03
CA ASN A 51 -27.29 6.00 -55.04
C ASN A 51 -26.87 5.37 -53.71
N ILE A 52 -27.77 4.59 -53.09
CA ILE A 52 -27.50 3.88 -51.84
C ILE A 52 -26.96 2.48 -52.18
N ASP A 53 -25.67 2.24 -51.92
CA ASP A 53 -25.07 0.90 -52.03
C ASP A 53 -25.60 0.00 -50.90
N PHE A 54 -26.35 -1.04 -51.27
CA PHE A 54 -27.06 -1.91 -50.33
C PHE A 54 -26.16 -3.07 -49.87
N ASP A 55 -25.25 -2.76 -48.97
CA ASP A 55 -24.52 -3.76 -48.17
C ASP A 55 -24.97 -3.64 -46.71
N PHE A 56 -25.62 -4.69 -46.18
CA PHE A 56 -26.09 -4.76 -44.78
C PHE A 56 -25.00 -4.39 -43.77
N ASN A 57 -23.74 -4.72 -44.06
CA ASN A 57 -22.59 -4.39 -43.21
C ASN A 57 -22.18 -2.92 -43.29
N LYS A 58 -22.46 -2.23 -44.39
CA LYS A 58 -22.21 -0.78 -44.55
C LYS A 58 -23.38 0.04 -44.00
N ILE A 59 -24.61 -0.41 -44.21
CA ILE A 59 -25.85 0.30 -43.80
C ILE A 59 -25.90 0.54 -42.29
N LYS A 60 -25.40 -0.39 -41.48
CA LYS A 60 -25.36 -0.22 -40.02
C LYS A 60 -24.68 1.08 -39.58
N ARG A 61 -23.77 1.65 -40.38
CA ARG A 61 -23.10 2.92 -40.10
C ARG A 61 -24.00 4.13 -40.27
N PHE A 62 -25.00 4.02 -41.15
CA PHE A 62 -25.89 5.09 -41.61
C PHE A 62 -27.27 5.08 -40.95
N LEU A 63 -27.60 4.05 -40.17
CA LEU A 63 -28.87 3.95 -39.45
C LEU A 63 -29.14 5.23 -38.62
N PRO A 64 -30.37 5.76 -38.66
CA PRO A 64 -30.74 6.92 -37.88
C PRO A 64 -30.80 6.60 -36.38
N ALA A 65 -30.93 7.66 -35.59
CA ALA A 65 -31.28 7.60 -34.18
C ALA A 65 -32.77 7.90 -33.97
N VAL A 66 -33.31 7.43 -32.86
CA VAL A 66 -34.68 7.69 -32.42
C VAL A 66 -34.67 8.18 -30.98
N SER A 67 -35.71 8.92 -30.59
CA SER A 67 -35.91 9.34 -29.20
C SER A 67 -36.04 8.13 -28.28
N ILE A 68 -35.50 8.23 -27.08
CA ILE A 68 -35.62 7.26 -26.00
C ILE A 68 -36.23 7.92 -24.76
N ASP A 69 -36.77 7.15 -23.82
CA ASP A 69 -37.49 7.71 -22.66
C ASP A 69 -36.62 8.54 -21.70
N GLU A 70 -35.31 8.35 -21.74
CA GLU A 70 -34.35 9.10 -20.95
C GLU A 70 -34.23 10.56 -21.39
N LYS A 71 -34.08 11.44 -20.40
CA LYS A 71 -33.88 12.88 -20.61
C LYS A 71 -32.46 13.27 -20.26
N CYS A 72 -31.96 14.29 -20.96
CA CYS A 72 -30.70 14.91 -20.63
C CYS A 72 -30.77 15.54 -19.23
N PRO A 73 -29.81 15.24 -18.34
CA PRO A 73 -29.81 15.77 -16.97
C PRO A 73 -29.56 17.29 -16.90
N TYR A 74 -29.10 17.91 -17.99
CA TYR A 74 -28.74 19.34 -18.01
C TYR A 74 -29.82 20.25 -18.59
N ASP A 75 -30.55 19.77 -19.59
CA ASP A 75 -31.52 20.60 -20.34
C ASP A 75 -32.92 19.98 -20.45
N GLY A 76 -33.12 18.78 -19.90
CA GLY A 76 -34.40 18.07 -19.91
C GLY A 76 -34.86 17.56 -21.27
N THR A 77 -34.08 17.77 -22.33
CA THR A 77 -34.39 17.31 -23.69
C THR A 77 -34.33 15.79 -23.74
N GLN A 78 -35.25 15.17 -24.46
CA GLN A 78 -35.25 13.74 -24.67
C GLN A 78 -33.98 13.30 -25.41
N LEU A 79 -33.31 12.25 -24.90
CA LEU A 79 -32.12 11.71 -25.53
C LEU A 79 -32.51 10.93 -26.78
N VAL A 80 -31.56 10.79 -27.70
CA VAL A 80 -31.70 9.94 -28.88
C VAL A 80 -30.64 8.84 -28.86
N MET A 81 -30.99 7.66 -29.36
CA MET A 81 -30.07 6.54 -29.49
C MET A 81 -30.10 6.02 -30.92
N LYS A 82 -28.93 5.72 -31.47
CA LYS A 82 -28.82 5.13 -32.82
C LYS A 82 -29.52 3.77 -32.85
N LEU A 83 -30.30 3.51 -33.88
CA LEU A 83 -30.97 2.22 -34.07
C LEU A 83 -29.96 1.06 -34.15
N PRO A 84 -30.31 -0.13 -33.62
CA PRO A 84 -29.40 -1.26 -33.57
C PRO A 84 -29.15 -1.84 -34.96
N SER A 85 -27.97 -2.42 -35.20
CA SER A 85 -27.79 -3.30 -36.37
C SER A 85 -28.60 -4.58 -36.22
N LEU A 86 -28.85 -5.30 -37.32
CA LEU A 86 -29.53 -6.61 -37.32
C LEU A 86 -29.05 -7.57 -36.20
N ASN A 87 -27.74 -7.72 -36.03
CA ASN A 87 -27.17 -8.63 -35.02
C ASN A 87 -27.28 -8.14 -33.57
N ALA A 88 -27.83 -6.94 -33.34
CA ALA A 88 -27.92 -6.29 -32.03
C ALA A 88 -29.36 -5.85 -31.70
N VAL A 89 -30.36 -6.31 -32.47
CA VAL A 89 -31.78 -5.94 -32.26
C VAL A 89 -32.30 -6.40 -30.90
N ASP A 90 -31.91 -7.62 -30.50
CA ASP A 90 -32.31 -8.21 -29.21
C ASP A 90 -31.53 -7.59 -28.03
N TRP A 91 -30.42 -6.91 -28.31
CA TRP A 91 -29.50 -6.34 -27.33
C TRP A 91 -29.17 -4.89 -27.68
N TRP A 92 -30.21 -4.04 -27.75
CA TRP A 92 -30.05 -2.65 -28.17
C TRP A 92 -29.36 -1.81 -27.08
N VAL A 93 -28.04 -1.72 -27.20
CA VAL A 93 -27.15 -0.93 -26.36
C VAL A 93 -26.36 0.00 -27.28
N GLY A 94 -26.42 1.30 -27.01
CA GLY A 94 -25.73 2.30 -27.83
C GLY A 94 -25.58 3.62 -27.11
N ASP A 95 -24.71 4.47 -27.65
CA ASP A 95 -24.50 5.81 -27.12
C ASP A 95 -25.80 6.62 -27.17
N GLN A 96 -26.21 7.15 -26.02
CA GLN A 96 -27.36 8.05 -25.91
C GLN A 96 -26.85 9.47 -26.07
N VAL A 97 -27.50 10.28 -26.92
CA VAL A 97 -27.03 11.63 -27.26
C VAL A 97 -28.14 12.65 -27.04
N CYS A 98 -27.83 13.76 -26.37
CA CYS A 98 -28.70 14.94 -26.36
C CYS A 98 -28.41 15.79 -27.59
N LEU A 99 -29.42 16.04 -28.43
CA LEU A 99 -29.25 16.86 -29.64
C LEU A 99 -29.06 18.36 -29.35
N LYS A 100 -29.46 18.83 -28.15
CA LYS A 100 -29.39 20.24 -27.77
C LYS A 100 -28.03 20.62 -27.18
N CYS A 101 -27.61 19.93 -26.12
CA CYS A 101 -26.32 20.23 -25.48
C CYS A 101 -25.16 19.32 -25.92
N GLY A 102 -25.42 18.26 -26.69
CA GLY A 102 -24.40 17.30 -27.12
C GLY A 102 -23.95 16.33 -26.02
N HIS A 103 -24.68 16.23 -24.91
CA HIS A 103 -24.40 15.26 -23.85
C HIS A 103 -24.44 13.83 -24.38
N ARG A 104 -23.54 12.96 -23.90
CA ARG A 104 -23.43 11.57 -24.32
C ARG A 104 -23.33 10.65 -23.11
N ASN A 105 -24.23 9.66 -23.01
CA ASN A 105 -24.04 8.50 -22.14
C ASN A 105 -23.42 7.40 -22.98
N ILE A 106 -22.14 7.11 -22.75
CA ILE A 106 -21.35 6.19 -23.56
C ILE A 106 -21.30 4.87 -22.81
N PHE A 107 -21.80 3.82 -23.45
CA PHE A 107 -21.95 2.50 -22.82
C PHE A 107 -20.71 1.61 -22.98
N GLN A 108 -19.81 1.90 -23.95
CA GLN A 108 -18.76 0.96 -24.37
C GLN A 108 -17.41 1.60 -24.75
N ASN A 109 -17.08 2.80 -24.27
CA ASN A 109 -15.75 3.38 -24.45
C ASN A 109 -15.48 4.38 -23.32
N ASP A 110 -14.27 4.41 -22.75
CA ASP A 110 -13.83 5.37 -21.71
C ASP A 110 -13.74 6.84 -22.18
N ARG A 111 -14.55 7.23 -23.16
CA ARG A 111 -14.56 8.58 -23.71
C ARG A 111 -15.43 9.47 -22.84
N LEU A 112 -14.80 10.48 -22.23
CA LEU A 112 -15.50 11.48 -21.43
C LEU A 112 -16.36 12.41 -22.30
N CYS A 113 -17.58 12.71 -21.84
CA CYS A 113 -18.44 13.67 -22.52
C CYS A 113 -17.90 15.11 -22.39
N LYS A 114 -17.79 15.81 -23.53
CA LYS A 114 -17.23 17.18 -23.62
C LYS A 114 -18.27 18.30 -23.62
N CYS A 115 -19.55 18.01 -23.39
CA CYS A 115 -20.59 19.04 -23.38
C CYS A 115 -20.39 20.05 -22.24
N LYS A 116 -20.94 21.27 -22.38
CA LYS A 116 -20.80 22.35 -21.37
C LYS A 116 -21.29 21.92 -19.99
N GLY A 117 -22.40 21.17 -19.93
CA GLY A 117 -22.96 20.64 -18.67
C GLY A 117 -22.02 19.66 -17.97
N CYS A 118 -21.52 18.65 -18.69
CA CYS A 118 -20.54 17.71 -18.17
C CYS A 118 -19.25 18.39 -17.74
N LYS A 119 -18.76 19.38 -18.51
CA LYS A 119 -17.57 20.15 -18.14
C LYS A 119 -17.79 20.89 -16.82
N LYS A 120 -18.89 21.65 -16.70
CA LYS A 120 -19.24 22.38 -15.48
C LYS A 120 -19.35 21.46 -14.26
N ARG A 121 -19.98 20.30 -14.42
CA ARG A 121 -20.11 19.30 -13.35
C ARG A 121 -18.76 18.75 -12.90
N ARG A 122 -17.85 18.48 -13.85
CA ARG A 122 -16.46 18.07 -13.54
C ARG A 122 -15.69 19.18 -12.83
N ASP A 123 -15.79 20.41 -13.32
CA ASP A 123 -15.15 21.58 -12.68
C ASP A 123 -15.68 21.78 -11.23
N GLU A 124 -16.99 21.67 -11.02
CA GLU A 124 -17.62 21.74 -9.68
C GLU A 124 -17.14 20.61 -8.76
N PHE A 125 -16.98 19.39 -9.28
CA PHE A 125 -16.44 18.27 -8.53
C PHE A 125 -14.97 18.48 -8.14
N SER A 126 -14.10 18.84 -9.09
CA SER A 126 -12.69 19.15 -8.81
C SER A 126 -12.54 20.27 -7.78
N ASN A 127 -13.40 21.30 -7.83
CA ASN A 127 -13.42 22.36 -6.83
C ASN A 127 -13.82 21.85 -5.44
N LYS A 128 -14.81 20.96 -5.34
CA LYS A 128 -15.20 20.34 -4.06
C LYS A 128 -14.07 19.48 -3.49
N LEU A 129 -13.39 18.70 -4.33
CA LEU A 129 -12.27 17.87 -3.93
C LEU A 129 -11.08 18.73 -3.46
N ALA A 130 -10.78 19.80 -4.20
CA ALA A 130 -9.77 20.78 -3.79
C ALA A 130 -10.12 21.46 -2.45
N GLN A 131 -11.38 21.83 -2.22
CA GLN A 131 -11.82 22.37 -0.93
C GLN A 131 -11.64 21.38 0.22
N ARG A 132 -11.91 20.09 -0.01
CA ARG A 132 -11.67 19.03 0.99
C ARG A 132 -10.19 18.98 1.38
N TYR A 133 -9.29 19.01 0.40
CA TYR A 133 -7.85 18.93 0.64
C TYR A 133 -7.22 20.23 1.15
N GLN A 134 -7.91 21.36 1.00
CA GLN A 134 -7.47 22.66 1.54
C GLN A 134 -8.16 22.99 2.87
N ALA A 135 -9.00 22.11 3.39
CA ALA A 135 -9.73 22.36 4.62
C ALA A 135 -8.75 22.52 5.80
N PRO A 136 -9.00 23.42 6.77
CA PRO A 136 -8.08 23.67 7.89
C PRO A 136 -7.77 22.44 8.75
N ASN A 137 -8.63 21.43 8.71
CA ASN A 137 -8.51 20.16 9.41
C ASN A 137 -7.97 19.01 8.53
N HIS A 138 -7.63 19.28 7.26
CA HIS A 138 -7.00 18.30 6.40
C HIS A 138 -5.53 18.11 6.84
N SER A 139 -5.22 16.94 7.37
CA SER A 139 -3.88 16.61 7.85
C SER A 139 -2.98 16.22 6.67
N SER A 140 -1.88 16.93 6.52
CA SER A 140 -0.77 16.49 5.68
C SER A 140 0.24 15.70 6.51
N MET A 141 0.88 14.71 5.88
CA MET A 141 1.79 13.81 6.57
C MET A 141 3.22 14.37 6.56
N ASN A 142 3.85 14.43 7.72
CA ASN A 142 5.27 14.75 7.79
C ASN A 142 6.10 13.52 7.41
N TYR A 143 6.86 13.62 6.32
CA TYR A 143 7.71 12.54 5.83
C TYR A 143 8.66 11.97 6.90
N GLU A 144 9.23 12.83 7.76
CA GLU A 144 10.16 12.37 8.80
C GLU A 144 9.47 11.47 9.84
N ASN A 145 8.18 11.69 10.08
CA ASN A 145 7.38 10.97 11.05
C ASN A 145 6.76 9.67 10.49
N LEU A 146 6.92 9.40 9.19
CA LEU A 146 6.45 8.16 8.59
C LEU A 146 7.27 6.98 9.10
N SER A 147 6.61 5.83 9.25
CA SER A 147 7.33 4.58 9.54
C SER A 147 8.26 4.21 8.40
N LEU A 148 9.31 3.46 8.72
CA LEU A 148 10.31 3.00 7.77
C LEU A 148 9.68 2.16 6.65
N ASN A 149 8.71 1.30 6.98
CA ASN A 149 7.98 0.51 5.99
C ASN A 149 7.29 1.43 4.95
N ILE A 150 6.56 2.44 5.43
CA ILE A 150 5.86 3.40 4.56
C ILE A 150 6.85 4.24 3.75
N LYS A 151 8.01 4.63 4.32
CA LYS A 151 9.06 5.35 3.58
C LYS A 151 9.63 4.50 2.43
N VAL A 152 9.87 3.20 2.65
CA VAL A 152 10.36 2.29 1.61
C VAL A 152 9.31 2.12 0.51
N LYS A 153 8.05 1.86 0.87
CA LYS A 153 6.94 1.71 -0.09
C LYS A 153 6.70 2.98 -0.90
N LEU A 154 6.78 4.14 -0.25
CA LEU A 154 6.67 5.44 -0.91
C LEU A 154 7.83 5.67 -1.90
N ALA A 155 9.05 5.25 -1.57
CA ALA A 155 10.19 5.34 -2.49
C ALA A 155 9.97 4.49 -3.75
N VAL A 156 9.48 3.25 -3.59
CA VAL A 156 9.07 2.37 -4.71
C VAL A 156 7.99 3.04 -5.55
N PHE A 157 6.93 3.54 -4.92
CA PHE A 157 5.83 4.24 -5.59
C PHE A 157 6.34 5.42 -6.42
N VAL A 158 7.17 6.30 -5.84
CA VAL A 158 7.72 7.47 -6.52
C VAL A 158 8.55 7.07 -7.75
N ARG A 159 9.33 5.98 -7.67
CA ARG A 159 10.14 5.47 -8.78
C ARG A 159 9.33 4.81 -9.88
N GLN A 160 8.44 3.90 -9.52
CA GLN A 160 7.64 3.12 -10.46
C GLN A 160 6.64 4.02 -11.20
N MET A 161 5.98 4.93 -10.48
CA MET A 161 5.07 5.92 -11.05
C MET A 161 5.81 7.06 -11.78
N LYS A 162 7.16 7.10 -11.71
CA LYS A 162 8.02 8.17 -12.26
C LYS A 162 7.51 9.57 -11.89
N VAL A 163 7.24 9.76 -10.61
CA VAL A 163 6.58 10.98 -10.10
C VAL A 163 7.44 12.20 -10.38
N THR A 164 6.88 13.12 -11.16
CA THR A 164 7.47 14.43 -11.45
C THR A 164 6.60 15.58 -10.94
N ASN A 165 5.32 15.32 -10.70
CA ASN A 165 4.35 16.24 -10.14
C ASN A 165 3.64 15.55 -8.97
N ILE A 166 3.69 16.17 -7.78
CA ILE A 166 3.09 15.61 -6.57
C ILE A 166 1.56 15.70 -6.55
N GLU A 167 0.95 16.56 -7.37
CA GLU A 167 -0.51 16.76 -7.39
C GLU A 167 -1.20 15.96 -8.51
N ASP A 168 -0.45 15.45 -9.47
CA ASP A 168 -0.98 14.80 -10.68
C ASP A 168 -0.10 13.61 -11.08
N ILE A 169 -0.23 12.55 -10.29
CA ILE A 169 0.37 11.25 -10.54
C ILE A 169 -0.66 10.44 -11.31
N LYS A 170 -0.24 9.82 -12.40
CA LYS A 170 -1.12 9.05 -13.28
C LYS A 170 -1.74 7.84 -12.57
N PRO A 171 -2.85 7.28 -13.09
CA PRO A 171 -3.43 6.06 -12.55
C PRO A 171 -2.46 4.88 -12.60
N ILE A 172 -2.59 3.97 -11.63
CA ILE A 172 -1.75 2.77 -11.53
C ILE A 172 -1.94 1.86 -12.75
N SER A 173 -3.16 1.80 -13.31
CA SER A 173 -3.42 1.01 -14.51
C SER A 173 -2.61 1.43 -15.74
N GLU A 174 -2.00 2.62 -15.74
CA GLU A 174 -1.13 3.07 -16.83
C GLU A 174 0.31 2.50 -16.75
N ILE A 175 0.63 1.75 -15.70
CA ILE A 175 1.95 1.15 -15.51
C ILE A 175 1.97 -0.28 -16.05
N THR A 176 3.05 -0.61 -16.77
CA THR A 176 3.24 -1.90 -17.47
C THR A 176 3.53 -3.09 -16.55
N HIS A 177 3.76 -2.82 -15.27
CA HIS A 177 3.98 -3.81 -14.22
C HIS A 177 2.88 -3.60 -13.20
N SER A 178 2.16 -4.68 -12.86
CA SER A 178 1.11 -4.67 -11.84
C SER A 178 1.71 -4.13 -10.54
N PHE A 179 1.48 -2.85 -10.26
CA PHE A 179 1.70 -2.33 -8.93
C PHE A 179 0.59 -2.96 -8.08
N GLU A 180 0.95 -3.85 -7.15
CA GLU A 180 -0.05 -4.60 -6.39
C GLU A 180 -0.99 -3.65 -5.64
N ASP A 181 -2.29 -3.97 -5.65
CA ASP A 181 -3.33 -3.14 -5.01
C ASP A 181 -3.00 -2.92 -3.52
N ASP A 182 -2.43 -3.92 -2.85
CA ASP A 182 -2.06 -3.90 -1.43
C ASP A 182 -1.05 -2.78 -1.09
N TYR A 183 -0.05 -2.54 -1.94
CA TYR A 183 0.92 -1.45 -1.71
C TYR A 183 0.25 -0.07 -1.78
N THR A 184 -0.72 0.08 -2.68
CA THR A 184 -1.47 1.32 -2.85
C THR A 184 -2.39 1.55 -1.66
N ILE A 185 -3.06 0.49 -1.21
CA ILE A 185 -3.95 0.52 -0.05
C ILE A 185 -3.17 0.92 1.20
N GLU A 186 -1.99 0.34 1.44
CA GLU A 186 -1.19 0.73 2.61
C GLU A 186 -0.72 2.19 2.59
N LEU A 187 -0.33 2.70 1.42
CA LEU A 187 0.04 4.12 1.28
C LEU A 187 -1.16 5.05 1.45
N LEU A 188 -2.35 4.61 1.03
CA LEU A 188 -3.61 5.31 1.20
C LEU A 188 -4.06 5.33 2.67
N ASP A 189 -4.00 4.17 3.34
CA ASP A 189 -4.35 4.01 4.76
C ASP A 189 -3.39 4.80 5.66
N ALA A 190 -2.11 4.89 5.27
CA ALA A 190 -1.13 5.76 5.91
C ALA A 190 -1.36 7.26 5.62
N GLY A 191 -2.33 7.62 4.76
CA GLY A 191 -2.64 9.00 4.39
C GLY A 191 -1.54 9.69 3.56
N VAL A 192 -0.61 8.92 2.98
CA VAL A 192 0.54 9.44 2.22
C VAL A 192 0.18 9.74 0.77
N ILE A 193 -0.77 8.98 0.21
CA ILE A 193 -1.33 9.23 -1.11
C ILE A 193 -2.83 9.45 -1.02
N GLU A 194 -3.35 10.24 -1.93
CA GLU A 194 -4.80 10.52 -2.03
C GLU A 194 -5.19 10.66 -3.51
N PRO A 195 -6.48 10.55 -3.86
CA PRO A 195 -6.92 10.82 -5.22
C PRO A 195 -6.61 12.25 -5.65
N SER A 196 -6.04 12.43 -6.83
CA SER A 196 -5.76 13.75 -7.40
C SER A 196 -7.04 14.54 -7.68
N ILE A 197 -6.99 15.86 -7.53
CA ILE A 197 -8.08 16.78 -7.93
C ILE A 197 -8.30 16.81 -9.46
N TYR A 198 -7.32 16.32 -10.23
CA TYR A 198 -7.37 16.22 -11.68
C TYR A 198 -8.02 14.92 -12.16
N SER A 199 -8.30 13.98 -11.25
CA SER A 199 -9.00 12.75 -11.56
C SER A 199 -10.41 13.03 -12.09
N PRO A 200 -10.82 12.43 -13.23
CA PRO A 200 -12.18 12.51 -13.74
C PRO A 200 -13.24 12.08 -12.72
N LEU A 201 -14.33 12.84 -12.62
CA LEU A 201 -15.49 12.51 -11.79
C LEU A 201 -16.02 11.09 -12.07
N GLU A 202 -15.88 10.63 -13.31
CA GLU A 202 -16.33 9.32 -13.77
C GLU A 202 -15.60 8.14 -13.11
N TYR A 203 -14.48 8.39 -12.42
CA TYR A 203 -13.74 7.38 -11.64
C TYR A 203 -14.16 7.32 -10.17
N PHE A 204 -15.09 8.18 -9.77
CA PHE A 204 -15.66 8.23 -8.43
C PHE A 204 -17.09 7.72 -8.45
N ASP A 205 -17.49 7.05 -7.37
CA ASP A 205 -18.88 6.72 -7.12
C ASP A 205 -19.62 8.02 -6.76
N VAL A 206 -20.49 8.46 -7.66
CA VAL A 206 -21.21 9.73 -7.56
C VAL A 206 -22.12 9.77 -6.33
N ASP A 207 -22.62 8.62 -5.87
CA ASP A 207 -23.52 8.54 -4.72
C ASP A 207 -22.76 8.67 -3.39
N SER A 208 -21.47 8.31 -3.39
CA SER A 208 -20.60 8.42 -2.21
C SER A 208 -20.33 9.87 -1.80
N LEU A 209 -20.36 10.80 -2.75
CA LEU A 209 -20.09 12.22 -2.52
C LEU A 209 -21.11 12.94 -1.63
N GLN A 210 -22.29 12.36 -1.42
CA GLN A 210 -23.31 12.92 -0.53
C GLN A 210 -23.16 12.46 0.93
N GLN A 211 -22.33 11.45 1.19
CA GLN A 211 -22.19 10.80 2.50
C GLN A 211 -20.82 11.06 3.17
N ASP A 212 -20.04 12.01 2.65
CA ASP A 212 -18.68 12.35 3.11
C ASP A 212 -17.67 11.17 3.01
N GLN A 213 -18.07 10.09 2.33
CA GLN A 213 -17.22 8.96 1.96
C GLN A 213 -16.81 9.13 0.49
N LEU A 214 -15.52 9.21 0.21
CA LEU A 214 -15.02 9.25 -1.15
C LEU A 214 -14.82 7.80 -1.61
N LYS A 215 -15.74 7.25 -2.42
CA LYS A 215 -15.53 5.92 -3.05
C LYS A 215 -15.09 6.11 -4.49
N TYR A 216 -14.10 5.33 -4.91
CA TYR A 216 -13.47 5.46 -6.22
C TYR A 216 -12.81 4.15 -6.65
N ASP A 217 -12.54 4.06 -7.96
CA ASP A 217 -11.81 2.95 -8.57
C ASP A 217 -10.30 3.19 -8.42
N LEU A 218 -9.64 2.41 -7.55
CA LEU A 218 -8.20 2.50 -7.23
C LEU A 218 -7.32 2.44 -8.49
N ASN A 219 -7.73 1.69 -9.50
CA ASN A 219 -6.94 1.50 -10.70
C ASN A 219 -7.05 2.66 -11.69
N LYS A 220 -8.15 3.43 -11.63
CA LYS A 220 -8.45 4.50 -12.59
C LYS A 220 -8.18 5.91 -12.09
N VAL A 221 -8.24 6.16 -10.78
CA VAL A 221 -7.94 7.49 -10.25
C VAL A 221 -6.47 7.84 -10.43
N GLY A 222 -6.19 9.11 -10.74
CA GLY A 222 -4.86 9.66 -10.52
C GLY A 222 -4.63 9.91 -9.03
N TRP A 223 -3.36 10.02 -8.65
CA TRP A 223 -2.90 10.14 -7.27
C TRP A 223 -2.22 11.48 -7.02
N ARG A 224 -2.19 11.92 -5.76
CA ARG A 224 -1.34 13.00 -5.24
C ARG A 224 -0.62 12.53 -3.99
N LEU A 225 0.56 13.11 -3.72
CA LEU A 225 1.25 12.90 -2.45
C LEU A 225 0.72 13.90 -1.41
N ASN A 226 0.20 13.40 -0.30
CA ASN A 226 -0.24 14.20 0.83
C ASN A 226 0.88 14.33 1.88
N LEU A 227 1.96 15.02 1.49
CA LEU A 227 3.14 15.23 2.32
C LEU A 227 3.36 16.71 2.62
N ASP A 228 3.76 17.01 3.85
CA ASP A 228 4.25 18.33 4.26
C ASP A 228 5.57 18.63 3.53
N THR A 229 5.45 19.20 2.32
CA THR A 229 6.62 19.58 1.54
C THR A 229 7.27 20.81 2.17
N PHE A 230 8.38 20.61 2.91
CA PHE A 230 9.21 21.72 3.36
C PHE A 230 9.64 22.55 2.13
N ARG A 231 9.18 23.80 2.09
CA ARG A 231 9.04 24.74 0.96
C ARG A 231 10.28 25.09 0.10
N LYS A 232 11.33 24.27 0.00
CA LYS A 232 12.59 24.67 -0.66
C LYS A 232 12.88 24.05 -2.03
N SER A 233 12.19 22.99 -2.47
CA SER A 233 12.07 22.55 -3.88
C SER A 233 11.38 21.19 -3.94
N VAL A 234 10.19 21.11 -4.55
CA VAL A 234 9.46 19.84 -4.77
C VAL A 234 10.35 18.81 -5.50
N LYS A 235 11.13 19.25 -6.48
CA LYS A 235 12.04 18.38 -7.23
C LYS A 235 13.12 17.76 -6.34
N LYS A 236 13.75 18.54 -5.45
CA LYS A 236 14.76 18.00 -4.52
C LYS A 236 14.13 17.04 -3.51
N PHE A 237 12.93 17.36 -3.03
CA PHE A 237 12.19 16.51 -2.11
C PHE A 237 11.82 15.17 -2.75
N LEU A 238 11.30 15.18 -3.98
CA LEU A 238 11.02 13.96 -4.75
C LEU A 238 12.28 13.13 -4.98
N VAL A 239 13.42 13.74 -5.28
CA VAL A 239 14.69 13.02 -5.41
C VAL A 239 15.09 12.35 -4.09
N ARG A 240 14.88 13.02 -2.95
CA ARG A 240 15.17 12.46 -1.61
C ARG A 240 14.25 11.27 -1.29
N ILE A 241 12.94 11.41 -1.51
CA ILE A 241 11.98 10.32 -1.31
C ILE A 241 12.29 9.15 -2.24
N ALA A 242 12.58 9.44 -3.51
CA ALA A 242 12.92 8.42 -4.48
C ALA A 242 14.24 7.73 -4.16
N ASN A 243 15.13 8.30 -3.35
CA ASN A 243 16.45 7.73 -3.07
C ASN A 243 16.74 7.86 -1.56
N PRO A 244 16.01 7.11 -0.71
CA PRO A 244 16.23 7.15 0.72
C PRO A 244 17.65 6.65 1.05
N THR A 245 18.32 7.32 1.98
CA THR A 245 19.68 6.98 2.43
C THR A 245 19.66 6.31 3.80
N ASN A 246 20.80 5.76 4.20
CA ASN A 246 21.01 5.17 5.52
C ASN A 246 20.70 6.13 6.69
N GLU A 247 20.75 7.45 6.45
CA GLU A 247 20.40 8.46 7.44
C GLU A 247 18.99 8.28 8.00
N ILE A 248 18.07 7.60 7.29
CA ILE A 248 16.69 7.40 7.75
C ILE A 248 16.59 6.30 8.83
N LEU A 249 17.64 5.49 9.02
CA LEU A 249 17.66 4.33 9.90
C LEU A 249 18.06 4.72 11.34
N PHE A 250 17.16 5.37 12.06
CA PHE A 250 17.42 5.81 13.44
C PHE A 250 16.95 4.82 14.51
N ASN A 251 15.96 3.99 14.21
CA ASN A 251 15.35 3.05 15.15
C ASN A 251 15.72 1.61 14.79
N SER A 252 16.56 0.97 15.60
CA SER A 252 17.04 -0.40 15.38
C SER A 252 15.90 -1.42 15.43
N GLN A 253 14.91 -1.24 16.31
CA GLN A 253 13.73 -2.11 16.39
C GLN A 253 12.88 -2.04 15.13
N GLU A 254 12.55 -0.83 14.68
CA GLU A 254 11.78 -0.64 13.46
C GLU A 254 12.54 -1.17 12.24
N THR A 255 13.85 -0.93 12.18
CA THR A 255 14.73 -1.44 11.13
C THR A 255 14.75 -2.97 11.11
N ASN A 256 14.87 -3.61 12.26
CA ASN A 256 14.85 -5.07 12.37
C ASN A 256 13.48 -5.65 11.96
N GLY A 257 12.39 -5.00 12.36
CA GLY A 257 11.03 -5.40 11.97
C GLY A 257 10.83 -5.35 10.46
N VAL A 258 11.21 -4.25 9.81
CA VAL A 258 11.13 -4.11 8.35
C VAL A 258 12.05 -5.09 7.64
N TYR A 259 13.29 -5.26 8.13
CA TYR A 259 14.23 -6.24 7.58
C TYR A 259 13.59 -7.64 7.56
N ARG A 260 13.11 -8.08 8.73
CA ARG A 260 12.54 -9.42 8.91
C ARG A 260 11.32 -9.62 8.02
N ASN A 261 10.40 -8.66 7.98
CA ASN A 261 9.19 -8.73 7.13
C ASN A 261 9.55 -8.89 5.64
N ILE A 262 10.50 -8.10 5.13
CA ILE A 262 10.93 -8.21 3.71
C ILE A 262 11.52 -9.61 3.44
N VAL A 263 12.35 -10.12 4.34
CA VAL A 263 12.95 -11.46 4.19
C VAL A 263 11.91 -12.57 4.25
N GLU A 264 10.98 -12.50 5.21
CA GLU A 264 9.90 -13.48 5.36
C GLU A 264 9.04 -13.55 4.09
N ASN A 265 8.63 -12.40 3.53
CA ASN A 265 7.85 -12.37 2.29
C ASN A 265 8.61 -12.99 1.11
N VAL A 266 9.91 -12.68 0.97
CA VAL A 266 10.75 -13.27 -0.08
C VAL A 266 10.86 -14.79 0.08
N LEU A 267 11.12 -15.29 1.28
CA LEU A 267 11.23 -16.72 1.53
C LEU A 267 9.91 -17.44 1.34
N TYR A 268 8.81 -16.83 1.77
CA TYR A 268 7.46 -17.34 1.59
C TYR A 268 7.10 -17.47 0.10
N LYS A 269 7.42 -16.46 -0.72
CA LYS A 269 7.24 -16.52 -2.18
C LYS A 269 8.06 -17.64 -2.84
N ILE A 270 9.32 -17.80 -2.43
CA ILE A 270 10.15 -18.92 -2.92
C ILE A 270 9.52 -20.25 -2.53
N PHE A 271 8.98 -20.35 -1.31
CA PHE A 271 8.32 -21.55 -0.82
C PHE A 271 7.05 -21.88 -1.62
N GLU A 272 6.17 -20.90 -1.87
CA GLU A 272 4.97 -21.09 -2.71
C GLU A 272 5.33 -21.49 -4.15
N ASP A 273 6.31 -20.83 -4.78
CA ASP A 273 6.78 -21.20 -6.12
C ASP A 273 7.40 -22.62 -6.16
N THR A 274 7.98 -23.06 -5.04
CA THR A 274 8.57 -24.40 -4.89
C THR A 274 7.49 -25.46 -4.66
N PHE A 275 6.41 -25.10 -3.96
CA PHE A 275 5.33 -25.99 -3.53
C PHE A 275 3.95 -25.40 -3.89
N PRO A 276 3.59 -25.33 -5.19
CA PRO A 276 2.42 -24.57 -5.66
C PRO A 276 1.06 -25.16 -5.28
N PHE A 277 1.01 -26.35 -4.67
CA PHE A 277 -0.22 -27.01 -4.22
C PHE A 277 -0.71 -26.53 -2.83
N ILE A 278 0.03 -25.62 -2.19
CA ILE A 278 -0.28 -25.06 -0.88
C ILE A 278 -1.45 -24.06 -0.93
N ASP A 279 -1.72 -23.47 -2.09
CA ASP A 279 -2.69 -22.38 -2.27
C ASP A 279 -4.16 -22.72 -1.94
N GLU A 280 -4.48 -23.99 -1.70
CA GLU A 280 -5.86 -24.43 -1.47
C GLU A 280 -6.34 -24.28 -0.01
N HIS A 281 -5.45 -24.02 0.96
CA HIS A 281 -5.77 -24.07 2.39
C HIS A 281 -5.11 -22.99 3.27
N GLU A 282 -5.92 -22.06 3.80
CA GLU A 282 -5.50 -20.95 4.68
C GLU A 282 -4.73 -21.41 5.94
N TRP A 283 -5.13 -22.54 6.54
CA TRP A 283 -4.43 -23.09 7.72
C TRP A 283 -2.97 -23.46 7.43
N TYR A 284 -2.68 -23.90 6.20
CA TYR A 284 -1.34 -24.27 5.78
C TYR A 284 -0.45 -23.04 5.59
N GLN A 285 -1.01 -21.94 5.08
CA GLN A 285 -0.29 -20.67 4.93
C GLN A 285 0.19 -20.15 6.28
N ASN A 286 -0.61 -20.30 7.34
CA ASN A 286 -0.22 -19.93 8.70
C ASN A 286 0.91 -20.83 9.25
N GLU A 287 0.79 -22.16 9.11
CA GLU A 287 1.86 -23.09 9.53
C GLU A 287 3.19 -22.80 8.81
N ALA A 288 3.14 -22.48 7.51
CA ALA A 288 4.33 -22.14 6.74
C ALA A 288 5.00 -20.85 7.22
N LYS A 289 4.21 -19.83 7.57
CA LYS A 289 4.71 -18.57 8.15
C LYS A 289 5.34 -18.79 9.53
N GLU A 290 4.70 -19.57 10.39
CA GLU A 290 5.24 -19.93 11.71
C GLU A 290 6.57 -20.70 11.57
N ALA A 291 6.62 -21.71 10.70
CA ALA A 291 7.84 -22.48 10.45
C ALA A 291 8.99 -21.60 9.91
N LEU A 292 8.69 -20.65 9.01
CA LEU A 292 9.67 -19.68 8.53
C LEU A 292 10.23 -18.81 9.66
N GLN A 293 9.38 -18.32 10.56
CA GLN A 293 9.80 -17.49 11.68
C GLN A 293 10.75 -18.25 12.62
N ASP A 294 10.46 -19.52 12.87
CA ASP A 294 11.31 -20.42 13.67
C ASP A 294 12.64 -20.70 12.97
N TRP A 295 12.63 -21.05 11.68
CA TRP A 295 13.86 -21.30 10.94
C TRP A 295 14.78 -20.07 10.87
N LEU A 296 14.21 -18.87 10.75
CA LEU A 296 14.96 -17.61 10.73
C LEU A 296 15.63 -17.27 12.08
N GLN A 297 15.39 -18.04 13.14
CA GLN A 297 16.14 -17.91 14.40
C GLN A 297 17.54 -18.52 14.33
N GLU A 298 17.70 -19.57 13.52
CA GLU A 298 18.89 -20.43 13.52
C GLU A 298 19.59 -20.50 12.16
N TYR A 299 18.85 -20.24 11.08
CA TYR A 299 19.33 -20.39 9.70
C TYR A 299 19.29 -19.07 8.93
N THR A 300 20.25 -18.89 8.05
CA THR A 300 20.28 -17.76 7.11
C THR A 300 19.21 -17.92 6.03
N PRO A 301 18.73 -16.83 5.41
CA PRO A 301 17.77 -16.93 4.30
C PRO A 301 18.27 -17.81 3.14
N ARG A 302 19.59 -17.82 2.90
CA ARG A 302 20.19 -18.70 1.90
C ARG A 302 20.05 -20.17 2.27
N GLU A 303 20.34 -20.56 3.51
CA GLU A 303 20.20 -21.94 3.97
C GLU A 303 18.75 -22.42 3.85
N ILE A 304 17.80 -21.58 4.23
CA ILE A 304 16.36 -21.85 4.11
C ILE A 304 15.95 -22.02 2.64
N SER A 305 16.33 -21.07 1.78
CA SER A 305 16.06 -21.13 0.33
C SER A 305 16.66 -22.40 -0.30
N ASN A 306 17.82 -22.84 0.16
CA ASN A 306 18.46 -24.06 -0.33
C ASN A 306 17.71 -25.31 0.10
N ALA A 307 17.20 -25.34 1.33
CA ALA A 307 16.37 -26.42 1.82
C ALA A 307 15.07 -26.54 0.99
N PHE A 308 14.45 -25.42 0.61
CA PHE A 308 13.31 -25.42 -0.33
C PHE A 308 13.68 -26.03 -1.68
N LEU A 309 14.69 -25.47 -2.34
CA LEU A 309 15.05 -25.87 -3.71
C LEU A 309 15.61 -27.28 -3.80
N SER A 310 16.22 -27.80 -2.74
CA SER A 310 16.68 -29.20 -2.67
C SER A 310 15.57 -30.17 -2.30
N SER A 311 14.41 -29.69 -1.83
CA SER A 311 13.24 -30.51 -1.48
C SER A 311 12.46 -31.00 -2.70
N ILE A 312 12.63 -30.37 -3.86
CA ILE A 312 12.05 -30.84 -5.12
C ILE A 312 12.90 -32.00 -5.67
N PRO A 313 12.31 -33.18 -5.97
CA PRO A 313 13.02 -34.26 -6.68
C PRO A 313 13.51 -33.81 -8.06
N ASP A 314 14.69 -34.24 -8.48
CA ASP A 314 15.16 -34.01 -9.86
C ASP A 314 14.12 -34.55 -10.87
N GLY A 315 13.85 -33.77 -11.92
CA GLY A 315 12.64 -33.79 -12.78
C GLY A 315 12.31 -35.05 -13.60
N ASN A 316 12.59 -36.24 -13.10
CA ASN A 316 12.16 -37.53 -13.66
C ASN A 316 11.25 -38.33 -12.73
N ASP A 317 10.93 -37.84 -11.53
CA ASP A 317 10.19 -38.61 -10.50
C ASP A 317 8.85 -37.92 -10.16
N MET A 318 8.06 -37.61 -11.21
CA MET A 318 6.72 -36.99 -11.07
C MET A 318 5.74 -37.87 -10.27
N ASP A 319 5.95 -39.18 -10.23
CA ASP A 319 5.14 -40.13 -9.44
C ASP A 319 5.30 -39.93 -7.91
N LYS A 320 6.32 -39.19 -7.47
CA LYS A 320 6.47 -38.82 -6.05
C LYS A 320 5.64 -37.60 -5.67
N LEU A 321 5.19 -36.76 -6.62
CA LEU A 321 4.35 -35.59 -6.35
C LEU A 321 2.94 -35.98 -5.85
N GLU A 322 2.40 -37.14 -6.25
CA GLU A 322 1.13 -37.66 -5.69
C GLU A 322 1.23 -37.94 -4.18
N ASN A 323 2.43 -38.23 -3.64
CA ASN A 323 2.63 -38.37 -2.19
C ASN A 323 2.84 -37.02 -1.47
N PHE A 324 3.07 -35.92 -2.19
CA PHE A 324 3.18 -34.58 -1.59
C PHE A 324 1.80 -34.01 -1.22
N GLU A 325 0.71 -34.45 -1.84
CA GLU A 325 -0.66 -34.09 -1.41
C GLU A 325 -0.96 -34.52 0.03
N THR A 326 -0.25 -35.54 0.55
CA THR A 326 -0.42 -36.05 1.91
C THR A 326 0.73 -35.73 2.87
N THR A 327 1.88 -35.28 2.35
CA THR A 327 3.07 -34.97 3.15
C THR A 327 3.25 -33.46 3.24
N GLN A 328 3.13 -32.89 4.43
CA GLN A 328 3.28 -31.45 4.63
C GLN A 328 4.69 -30.97 4.20
N PRO A 329 4.83 -30.05 3.22
CA PRO A 329 6.11 -29.46 2.82
C PRO A 329 7.06 -29.07 3.96
N ILE A 330 6.57 -28.53 5.08
CA ILE A 330 7.37 -28.21 6.29
C ILE A 330 8.16 -29.43 6.80
N GLN A 331 7.55 -30.63 6.80
CA GLN A 331 8.18 -31.88 7.25
C GLN A 331 9.28 -32.36 6.28
N ILE A 332 9.21 -31.92 5.02
CA ILE A 332 10.19 -32.26 3.97
C ILE A 332 11.39 -31.31 4.03
N VAL A 333 11.13 -30.03 4.31
CA VAL A 333 12.16 -28.99 4.40
C VAL A 333 12.98 -29.12 5.68
N SER A 334 12.33 -29.34 6.84
CA SER A 334 12.98 -29.30 8.15
C SER A 334 14.24 -30.18 8.27
N PRO A 335 14.26 -31.45 7.79
CA PRO A 335 15.46 -32.28 7.82
C PRO A 335 16.61 -31.70 7.00
N LYS A 336 16.31 -31.04 5.86
CA LYS A 336 17.32 -30.51 4.93
C LYS A 336 18.01 -29.23 5.45
N LEU A 337 17.39 -28.51 6.39
CA LEU A 337 18.03 -27.38 7.06
C LEU A 337 19.24 -27.82 7.91
N SER A 338 19.16 -29.02 8.49
CA SER A 338 20.25 -29.59 9.31
C SER A 338 21.43 -30.10 8.46
N GLU A 339 21.19 -30.40 7.20
CA GLU A 339 22.21 -30.73 6.21
C GLU A 339 22.84 -29.42 5.72
N LYS A 340 23.92 -28.95 6.37
CA LYS A 340 24.66 -27.73 5.97
C LYS A 340 25.05 -27.79 4.49
N SER A 341 24.18 -27.29 3.62
CA SER A 341 24.34 -27.32 2.18
C SER A 341 25.23 -26.16 1.74
N THR A 342 26.39 -26.47 1.18
CA THR A 342 27.44 -25.50 0.86
C THR A 342 27.34 -24.90 -0.55
N ALA A 343 26.37 -25.27 -1.38
CA ALA A 343 26.33 -24.78 -2.75
C ALA A 343 24.94 -24.77 -3.38
N ALA A 344 24.18 -23.70 -3.14
CA ALA A 344 23.20 -23.28 -4.12
C ALA A 344 23.72 -22.11 -4.97
N ASP A 345 23.35 -22.17 -6.24
CA ASP A 345 23.58 -21.11 -7.21
C ASP A 345 22.75 -19.88 -6.82
N LYS A 346 23.44 -18.82 -6.38
CA LYS A 346 22.86 -17.51 -6.03
C LYS A 346 21.92 -17.00 -7.15
N ASN A 347 22.22 -17.32 -8.40
CA ASN A 347 21.38 -16.91 -9.54
C ASN A 347 20.06 -17.68 -9.59
N LYS A 348 20.03 -18.94 -9.13
CA LYS A 348 18.80 -19.73 -9.02
C LYS A 348 17.90 -19.14 -7.94
N ILE A 349 18.44 -18.83 -6.76
CA ILE A 349 17.69 -18.19 -5.66
C ILE A 349 17.12 -16.83 -6.09
N ILE A 350 17.94 -15.95 -6.68
CA ILE A 350 17.48 -14.64 -7.16
C ILE A 350 16.37 -14.79 -8.22
N LYS A 351 16.48 -15.79 -9.11
CA LYS A 351 15.46 -16.07 -10.12
C LYS A 351 14.14 -16.56 -9.49
N TYR A 352 14.17 -17.37 -8.44
CA TYR A 352 12.94 -17.80 -7.75
C TYR A 352 12.37 -16.68 -6.88
N ALA A 353 13.21 -15.99 -6.12
CA ALA A 353 12.82 -14.88 -5.24
C ALA A 353 12.19 -13.70 -5.99
N PHE A 354 12.65 -13.41 -7.21
CA PHE A 354 12.30 -12.17 -7.91
C PHE A 354 11.90 -12.37 -9.38
N GLY A 355 11.73 -13.61 -9.84
CA GLY A 355 11.63 -13.94 -11.27
C GLY A 355 10.39 -13.46 -11.99
N LYS A 356 9.32 -13.10 -11.27
CA LYS A 356 8.06 -12.61 -11.84
C LYS A 356 7.59 -11.27 -11.28
N ASP A 357 8.18 -10.79 -10.18
CA ASP A 357 7.69 -9.61 -9.46
C ASP A 357 8.75 -8.49 -9.39
N PRO A 358 8.62 -7.44 -10.22
CA PRO A 358 9.55 -6.32 -10.22
C PRO A 358 9.39 -5.39 -9.02
N LEU A 359 8.29 -5.44 -8.25
CA LEU A 359 8.07 -4.55 -7.10
C LEU A 359 8.82 -5.02 -5.87
N ASP A 360 8.71 -6.30 -5.52
CA ASP A 360 9.44 -6.87 -4.38
C ASP A 360 10.95 -6.73 -4.56
N LEU A 361 11.43 -6.88 -5.81
CA LEU A 361 12.81 -6.63 -6.16
C LEU A 361 13.21 -5.15 -5.94
N GLU A 362 12.30 -4.21 -6.19
CA GLU A 362 12.54 -2.78 -5.99
C GLU A 362 12.53 -2.41 -4.50
N VAL A 363 11.60 -2.94 -3.70
CA VAL A 363 11.61 -2.84 -2.22
C VAL A 363 12.92 -3.37 -1.68
N PHE A 364 13.29 -4.57 -2.12
CA PHE A 364 14.54 -5.22 -1.76
C PHE A 364 15.75 -4.33 -2.09
N ARG A 365 15.83 -3.83 -3.32
CA ARG A 365 16.95 -2.99 -3.77
C ARG A 365 17.06 -1.72 -2.93
N ILE A 366 15.95 -1.04 -2.70
CA ILE A 366 15.92 0.21 -1.91
C ILE A 366 16.37 -0.08 -0.48
N PHE A 367 15.74 -1.05 0.18
CA PHE A 367 16.01 -1.30 1.59
C PHE A 367 17.42 -1.85 1.82
N PHE A 368 17.81 -2.92 1.15
CA PHE A 368 19.08 -3.60 1.44
C PHE A 368 20.29 -2.95 0.77
N ASN A 369 20.17 -2.57 -0.51
CA ASN A 369 21.35 -2.08 -1.25
C ASN A 369 21.58 -0.59 -1.03
N GLU A 370 20.50 0.20 -0.97
CA GLU A 370 20.61 1.66 -0.95
C GLU A 370 20.54 2.22 0.48
N MET A 371 19.58 1.79 1.29
CA MET A 371 19.44 2.26 2.69
C MET A 371 20.38 1.53 3.64
N PHE A 372 20.36 0.20 3.67
CA PHE A 372 21.14 -0.58 4.65
C PHE A 372 22.57 -0.85 4.20
N SER A 373 22.87 -0.69 2.90
CA SER A 373 24.18 -1.01 2.31
C SER A 373 24.66 -2.43 2.61
N LYS A 374 23.73 -3.39 2.75
CA LYS A 374 23.99 -4.82 2.95
C LYS A 374 23.49 -5.66 1.77
N PRO A 375 24.24 -5.69 0.65
CA PRO A 375 23.86 -6.49 -0.51
C PRO A 375 23.94 -8.01 -0.28
N ASP A 376 24.56 -8.45 0.83
CA ASP A 376 24.76 -9.88 1.15
C ASP A 376 23.88 -10.41 2.28
N TRP A 377 22.76 -9.73 2.53
CA TRP A 377 21.74 -10.06 3.54
C TRP A 377 21.30 -11.54 3.60
N MET A 378 21.38 -12.29 2.47
CA MET A 378 21.02 -13.72 2.43
C MET A 378 22.00 -14.62 3.19
N ASN A 379 23.24 -14.19 3.39
CA ASN A 379 24.28 -14.96 4.09
C ASN A 379 24.41 -14.57 5.57
N GLU A 380 23.59 -13.62 6.06
CA GLU A 380 23.59 -13.18 7.45
C GLU A 380 22.38 -13.75 8.19
N LEU A 381 22.54 -14.01 9.49
CA LEU A 381 21.41 -14.29 10.35
C LEU A 381 20.54 -13.04 10.47
N ILE A 382 19.23 -13.23 10.38
CA ILE A 382 18.27 -12.15 10.55
C ILE A 382 18.30 -11.70 12.01
N PRO A 383 18.26 -10.39 12.30
CA PRO A 383 18.04 -9.92 13.65
C PRO A 383 16.84 -10.65 14.26
N LYS A 384 17.00 -11.21 15.46
CA LYS A 384 15.92 -11.90 16.15
C LYS A 384 14.69 -10.99 16.19
N PRO A 385 13.46 -11.54 16.10
CA PRO A 385 12.30 -10.74 16.40
C PRO A 385 12.60 -10.15 17.77
N ASN A 386 12.31 -8.87 17.94
CA ASN A 386 12.26 -8.38 19.30
C ASN A 386 11.31 -9.35 19.98
N THR A 387 11.83 -10.15 20.92
CA THR A 387 10.99 -10.66 22.00
C THR A 387 10.25 -9.42 22.40
N GLU A 388 8.94 -9.39 22.13
CA GLU A 388 8.10 -8.41 22.79
C GLU A 388 8.63 -8.43 24.22
N LEU A 389 9.06 -7.26 24.71
CA LEU A 389 8.87 -6.98 26.12
C LEU A 389 7.43 -7.40 26.31
N THR A 390 7.22 -8.63 26.81
CA THR A 390 5.92 -9.24 27.04
C THR A 390 5.13 -8.11 27.61
N SER A 391 4.15 -7.64 26.84
CA SER A 391 3.46 -6.37 27.10
C SER A 391 3.33 -6.27 28.61
N ILE A 392 4.09 -5.38 29.24
CA ILE A 392 4.12 -5.30 30.70
C ILE A 392 2.65 -5.06 31.03
N ASN A 393 1.99 -6.08 31.59
CA ASN A 393 0.54 -6.01 31.69
C ASN A 393 0.23 -4.77 32.57
N SER A 394 -0.94 -4.16 32.42
CA SER A 394 -1.27 -2.94 33.17
C SER A 394 -0.99 -3.09 34.67
N ASP A 395 -1.26 -4.27 35.22
CA ASP A 395 -1.06 -4.59 36.63
C ASP A 395 0.43 -4.68 37.00
N THR A 396 1.28 -5.15 36.09
CA THR A 396 2.74 -5.17 36.21
C THR A 396 3.33 -3.77 36.08
N LEU A 397 2.77 -2.92 35.21
CA LEU A 397 3.17 -1.53 35.04
C LEU A 397 2.78 -0.71 36.28
N ASP A 398 1.60 -0.98 36.84
CA ASP A 398 1.13 -0.41 38.11
C ASP A 398 1.99 -0.90 39.30
N GLN A 399 2.41 -2.17 39.31
CA GLN A 399 3.34 -2.70 40.33
C GLN A 399 4.73 -2.05 40.22
N LEU A 400 5.28 -1.89 39.01
CA LEU A 400 6.58 -1.24 38.78
C LEU A 400 6.56 0.27 39.06
N SER A 401 5.39 0.91 38.98
CA SER A 401 5.22 2.33 39.31
C SER A 401 4.90 2.57 40.80
N SER A 402 4.62 1.51 41.57
CA SER A 402 4.19 1.61 42.97
C SER A 402 5.33 1.81 43.99
N GLN A 403 6.59 1.71 43.56
CA GLN A 403 7.79 1.79 44.41
C GLN A 403 8.73 2.94 44.02
N GLU A 404 8.18 4.09 43.61
CA GLU A 404 8.96 5.28 43.27
C GLU A 404 9.15 6.20 44.48
N ASN A 405 10.41 6.50 44.81
CA ASN A 405 10.74 7.60 45.70
C ASN A 405 10.74 8.92 44.91
N ASP A 406 9.84 9.84 45.30
CA ASP A 406 9.72 11.18 44.72
C ASP A 406 10.14 12.29 45.71
N ASN A 407 10.74 11.93 46.84
CA ASN A 407 11.12 12.87 47.89
C ASN A 407 12.38 13.67 47.52
N THR A 408 12.20 14.74 46.76
CA THR A 408 13.29 15.65 46.34
C THR A 408 14.12 16.23 47.49
N LEU A 409 13.66 16.16 48.76
CA LEU A 409 14.46 16.53 49.94
C LEU A 409 15.68 15.63 50.17
N ASP A 410 15.75 14.47 49.51
CA ASP A 410 16.90 13.56 49.59
C ASP A 410 18.01 13.90 48.58
N ILE A 411 17.75 14.77 47.60
CA ILE A 411 18.74 15.21 46.59
C ILE A 411 20.02 15.75 47.24
N PRO A 412 19.98 16.66 48.24
CA PRO A 412 21.21 17.17 48.87
C PRO A 412 22.08 16.08 49.50
N LYS A 413 21.50 14.94 49.91
CA LYS A 413 22.26 13.81 50.46
C LYS A 413 23.00 13.06 49.36
N ILE A 414 22.39 12.93 48.18
CA ILE A 414 23.01 12.32 46.99
C ILE A 414 24.14 13.23 46.49
N GLU A 415 23.95 14.55 46.51
CA GLU A 415 24.98 15.50 46.09
C GLU A 415 26.20 15.54 47.01
N ALA A 416 26.00 15.43 48.33
CA ALA A 416 27.03 15.68 49.35
C ALA A 416 28.29 14.79 49.26
N GLY A 417 28.29 13.75 48.42
CA GLY A 417 29.46 12.90 48.16
C GLY A 417 29.78 12.68 46.68
N ALA A 418 29.02 13.28 45.76
CA ALA A 418 29.16 13.04 44.33
C ALA A 418 30.42 13.72 43.77
N THR A 419 31.30 12.96 43.12
CA THR A 419 32.53 13.48 42.50
C THR A 419 32.35 13.82 41.02
N LYS A 420 31.43 13.12 40.34
CA LYS A 420 31.01 13.32 38.94
C LYS A 420 29.71 12.56 38.70
N PHE A 421 29.05 12.82 37.57
CA PHE A 421 27.89 12.06 37.14
C PHE A 421 27.87 11.78 35.62
N LEU A 422 27.09 10.80 35.20
CA LEU A 422 26.87 10.41 33.81
C LEU A 422 25.38 10.16 33.58
N ILE A 423 24.80 10.78 32.55
CA ILE A 423 23.42 10.53 32.12
C ILE A 423 23.43 9.43 31.06
N THR A 424 22.61 8.40 31.26
CA THR A 424 22.44 7.28 30.32
C THR A 424 20.98 7.18 29.86
N ASP A 425 20.70 6.28 28.93
CA ASP A 425 19.35 5.92 28.50
C ASP A 425 18.52 5.21 29.58
N HIS A 426 19.18 4.68 30.61
CA HIS A 426 18.56 3.94 31.70
C HIS A 426 18.69 4.62 33.07
N GLY A 427 19.13 5.88 33.14
CA GLY A 427 19.16 6.65 34.39
C GLY A 427 20.33 7.61 34.52
N VAL A 428 20.71 7.92 35.76
CA VAL A 428 21.85 8.78 36.09
C VAL A 428 22.80 8.02 37.00
N ILE A 429 24.04 7.85 36.57
CA ILE A 429 25.09 7.23 37.37
C ILE A 429 25.82 8.32 38.15
N ILE A 430 25.85 8.18 39.47
CA ILE A 430 26.56 9.06 40.39
C ILE A 430 27.81 8.35 40.90
N PHE A 431 28.96 9.02 40.81
CA PHE A 431 30.23 8.47 41.24
C PHE A 431 30.59 9.03 42.63
N TYR A 432 30.90 8.15 43.58
CA TYR A 432 31.35 8.50 44.93
C TYR A 432 32.81 8.05 45.15
N GLY A 433 33.64 8.20 44.11
CA GLY A 433 35.03 7.77 44.12
C GLY A 433 35.21 6.30 43.70
N LYS A 434 35.05 5.35 44.62
CA LYS A 434 35.21 3.90 44.34
C LYS A 434 33.90 3.16 44.09
N THR A 435 32.77 3.80 44.36
CA THR A 435 31.43 3.24 44.20
C THR A 435 30.66 4.06 43.17
N GLU A 436 29.86 3.35 42.37
CA GLU A 436 29.02 3.91 41.32
C GLU A 436 27.58 3.54 41.63
N LYS A 437 26.72 4.54 41.77
CA LYS A 437 25.31 4.35 42.13
C LYS A 437 24.43 4.75 40.96
N LEU A 438 23.53 3.87 40.54
CA LEU A 438 22.56 4.15 39.49
C LEU A 438 21.27 4.68 40.11
N ILE A 439 20.93 5.92 39.77
CA ILE A 439 19.65 6.56 40.10
C ILE A 439 18.73 6.40 38.89
N THR A 440 17.69 5.60 39.02
CA THR A 440 16.85 5.18 37.88
C THR A 440 15.41 4.89 38.31
N THR A 441 14.50 4.84 37.33
CA THR A 441 13.15 4.32 37.53
C THR A 441 13.19 2.79 37.52
N GLN A 442 12.21 2.16 38.18
CA GLN A 442 12.15 0.70 38.23
C GLN A 442 11.99 0.08 36.83
N LEU A 443 11.23 0.75 35.95
CA LEU A 443 11.02 0.33 34.57
C LEU A 443 12.32 0.41 33.75
N ALA A 444 13.06 1.52 33.83
CA ALA A 444 14.30 1.70 33.09
C ALA A 444 15.38 0.71 33.56
N ALA A 445 15.46 0.47 34.88
CA ALA A 445 16.33 -0.57 35.42
C ALA A 445 15.96 -1.96 34.89
N TYR A 446 14.67 -2.31 34.89
CA TYR A 446 14.20 -3.61 34.41
C TYR A 446 14.55 -3.82 32.94
N GLN A 447 14.29 -2.82 32.10
CA GLN A 447 14.66 -2.83 30.68
C GLN A 447 16.17 -3.03 30.50
N TYR A 448 16.99 -2.31 31.27
CA TYR A 448 18.44 -2.47 31.19
C TYR A 448 18.88 -3.89 31.59
N PHE A 449 18.51 -4.38 32.77
CA PHE A 449 19.02 -5.68 33.25
C PHE A 449 18.43 -6.90 32.55
N SER A 450 17.19 -6.81 32.04
CA SER A 450 16.56 -7.90 31.27
C SER A 450 17.27 -8.19 29.94
N THR A 451 18.05 -7.24 29.41
CA THR A 451 18.86 -7.48 28.22
C THR A 451 20.10 -8.36 28.47
N TYR A 452 20.51 -8.53 29.74
CA TYR A 452 21.75 -9.22 30.10
C TYR A 452 21.54 -10.47 30.97
N ASN A 453 20.40 -10.63 31.64
CA ASN A 453 20.11 -11.77 32.52
C ASN A 453 18.66 -12.23 32.38
N ASP A 454 18.41 -13.53 32.61
CA ASP A 454 17.06 -14.04 32.88
C ASP A 454 16.62 -13.53 34.26
N VAL A 455 15.88 -12.43 34.29
CA VAL A 455 15.35 -11.81 35.52
C VAL A 455 13.92 -12.32 35.76
N PRO A 456 13.68 -13.17 36.78
CA PRO A 456 12.32 -13.61 37.10
C PRO A 456 11.51 -12.44 37.69
N MET A 457 10.43 -12.04 37.02
CA MET A 457 9.56 -10.91 37.42
C MET A 457 8.84 -11.12 38.77
N ASP A 458 8.72 -12.35 39.27
CA ASP A 458 7.87 -12.71 40.42
C ASP A 458 8.47 -12.40 41.81
N SER A 459 9.57 -11.65 41.89
CA SER A 459 10.14 -11.26 43.19
C SER A 459 10.11 -9.75 43.40
N ASN A 460 9.50 -9.31 44.52
CA ASN A 460 9.52 -7.93 45.02
C ASN A 460 10.93 -7.38 45.34
N LYS A 461 11.99 -8.07 44.91
CA LYS A 461 13.42 -7.79 45.13
C LYS A 461 14.28 -8.31 43.96
N TRP A 462 13.75 -8.31 42.73
CA TRP A 462 14.45 -8.87 41.56
C TRP A 462 15.82 -8.21 41.30
N TRP A 463 16.01 -6.96 41.75
CA TRP A 463 17.26 -6.20 41.59
C TRP A 463 18.34 -6.52 42.65
N VAL A 464 18.00 -7.19 43.76
CA VAL A 464 18.89 -7.38 44.93
C VAL A 464 20.09 -8.31 44.65
N GLY A 465 20.14 -8.96 43.47
CA GLY A 465 21.27 -9.79 43.03
C GLY A 465 21.90 -9.39 41.69
N LEU A 466 21.44 -8.31 41.05
CA LEU A 466 21.81 -7.94 39.67
C LEU A 466 22.90 -6.86 39.57
N THR A 467 23.38 -6.35 40.70
CA THR A 467 24.29 -5.20 40.81
C THR A 467 25.77 -5.61 40.66
N LYS A 468 26.16 -6.11 39.47
CA LYS A 468 27.59 -6.35 39.16
C LYS A 468 28.34 -5.08 38.73
N GLU A 469 27.62 -4.06 38.25
CA GLU A 469 28.19 -2.83 37.68
C GLU A 469 27.87 -1.58 38.51
N PHE A 470 26.66 -1.46 39.05
CA PHE A 470 26.21 -0.30 39.83
C PHE A 470 25.44 -0.71 41.07
N GLU A 471 25.54 0.08 42.15
CA GLU A 471 24.69 -0.04 43.33
C GLU A 471 23.32 0.62 43.08
N ILE A 472 22.24 -0.07 43.46
CA ILE A 472 20.85 0.42 43.36
C ILE A 472 20.19 0.24 44.72
N ASP A 473 19.94 1.36 45.41
CA ASP A 473 19.36 1.34 46.76
C ASP A 473 17.83 1.35 46.72
N GLU A 474 17.27 2.11 45.77
CA GLU A 474 15.84 2.32 45.58
C GLU A 474 15.57 2.82 44.15
N PHE A 475 14.31 2.84 43.76
CA PHE A 475 13.88 3.40 42.48
C PHE A 475 13.26 4.77 42.70
N TYR A 476 13.53 5.68 41.76
CA TYR A 476 13.14 7.08 41.85
C TYR A 476 12.17 7.42 40.73
N SER A 477 11.29 8.38 41.00
CA SER A 477 10.40 8.91 39.97
C SER A 477 11.21 9.65 38.88
N LEU A 478 10.63 9.79 37.70
CA LEU A 478 11.21 10.61 36.64
C LEU A 478 11.33 12.09 37.08
N HIS A 479 10.38 12.57 37.90
CA HIS A 479 10.42 13.93 38.45
C HIS A 479 11.62 14.14 39.36
N PHE A 480 11.91 13.19 40.26
CA PHE A 480 13.08 13.20 41.12
C PHE A 480 14.37 13.21 40.29
N ILE A 481 14.49 12.33 39.29
CA ILE A 481 15.69 12.22 38.45
C ILE A 481 15.95 13.54 37.70
N PHE A 482 14.93 14.18 37.15
CA PHE A 482 15.10 15.49 36.50
C PHE A 482 15.56 16.58 37.46
N ASN A 483 15.01 16.63 38.68
CA ASN A 483 15.43 17.58 39.69
C ASN A 483 16.89 17.32 40.13
N LEU A 484 17.26 16.05 40.32
CA LEU A 484 18.64 15.67 40.64
C LEU A 484 19.61 16.11 39.55
N ILE A 485 19.32 15.87 38.26
CA ILE A 485 20.19 16.31 37.15
C ILE A 485 20.37 17.83 37.16
N ASN A 486 19.28 18.58 37.41
CA ASN A 486 19.34 20.03 37.46
C ASN A 486 20.19 20.54 38.64
N ASP A 487 20.06 19.91 39.80
CA ASP A 487 20.82 20.31 40.99
C ASP A 487 22.29 19.90 40.89
N LEU A 488 22.62 18.69 40.42
CA LEU A 488 24.00 18.28 40.12
C LEU A 488 24.72 19.28 39.20
N ARG A 489 24.02 19.77 38.16
CA ARG A 489 24.54 20.79 37.24
C ARG A 489 24.70 22.16 37.90
N ARG A 490 23.82 22.54 38.81
CA ARG A 490 23.92 23.80 39.58
C ARG A 490 25.04 23.75 40.61
N SER A 491 25.26 22.59 41.21
CA SER A 491 26.27 22.30 42.20
C SER A 491 27.69 22.15 41.60
N ASN A 492 27.86 22.37 40.29
CA ASN A 492 29.12 22.23 39.54
C ASN A 492 29.78 20.86 39.69
N ILE A 493 28.97 19.80 39.85
CA ILE A 493 29.50 18.44 39.80
C ILE A 493 29.77 18.10 38.32
N PRO A 494 30.96 17.58 37.96
CA PRO A 494 31.33 17.31 36.57
C PRO A 494 30.38 16.33 35.85
N ASP A 495 29.95 16.70 34.64
CA ASP A 495 29.12 15.89 33.73
C ASP A 495 30.04 15.22 32.70
N MET A 496 30.20 13.89 32.80
CA MET A 496 31.18 13.15 32.00
C MET A 496 30.96 13.22 30.48
N LEU A 497 29.75 13.58 30.00
CA LEU A 497 29.46 13.74 28.58
C LEU A 497 29.74 15.15 28.05
N LYS A 498 29.97 16.13 28.93
CA LYS A 498 30.32 17.50 28.54
C LYS A 498 31.82 17.80 28.62
N ASP A 499 32.56 17.01 29.39
CA ASP A 499 34.01 17.13 29.57
C ASP A 499 34.82 16.14 28.70
N ALA A 500 34.15 15.40 27.80
CA ALA A 500 34.72 14.56 26.74
C ALA A 500 34.46 15.21 25.37
#